data_AF-A0A836RG20-F1
#
_entry.id   AF-A0A836RG20-F1
#
_cell.length_a   1.000
_cell.length_b   1.000
_cell.length_c   1.000
_cell.angle_alpha   90.00
_cell.angle_beta   90.00
_cell.angle_gamma   90.00
#
_symmetry.space_group_name_H-M   'P 1'
#
loop_
_entity.id
_entity.type
_entity.pdbx_description
1 polymer ?
#
loop_
_entity_poly.entity_id
_entity_poly.type
_entity_poly.pdbx_seq_one_letter_code
_entity_poly.pdbx_strand_id
1 'polypeptide(L)'
;MFRQPDWYVTHASVFRPDRCEYVPAFNGPRAPLHERIFLTVSTEFHEVLPNIPNPKSPTAHVLGEYVYTNMSGILAGDALGRCLGLWRQMKRLGMDKIIVKHHAHTWSDHSGQGNEPFVQRLKAARNIPGGDAALADYIRQVKALGYQYFLYTDYCIFGPVCAHFDEGLVSLSPNGQWKPGWYQYYALTPLMAPVLAARLAPQLKAKYGLTGSYCDQHTCPPPSRWVDYDPRKPGAAMLNTVFRAYCRVFEIEKRAYRGPVVSEGGNHWFYAGVVDGNYAQLRPPRGVRRSKVPFLVDFDLLKIHPLEVDIGMGWRGSYGYDRYAKNWDDALDRFLCATIAFGHSGILYAPNFPGVYSIDKADPLGRWKRSSVRTYFMIQQLAARYALRP
;
A
#
# COMPACT_ATOMS: atom_id res chain seq x y z
N MET A 1 -0.24 20.15 -25.20
CA MET A 1 -0.25 18.83 -25.87
C MET A 1 0.35 17.80 -24.93
N PHE A 2 -0.34 16.68 -24.70
CA PHE A 2 0.14 15.54 -23.93
C PHE A 2 0.10 14.28 -24.79
N ARG A 3 1.17 13.47 -24.72
CA ARG A 3 1.31 12.19 -25.43
C ARG A 3 1.64 11.11 -24.43
N GLN A 4 0.89 10.02 -24.44
CA GLN A 4 1.17 8.87 -23.58
C GLN A 4 0.79 7.56 -24.28
N PRO A 5 1.64 6.52 -24.20
CA PRO A 5 1.21 5.17 -24.55
C PRO A 5 0.15 4.69 -23.55
N ASP A 6 -0.76 3.86 -24.02
CA ASP A 6 -1.84 3.30 -23.22
C ASP A 6 -1.34 2.14 -22.36
N TRP A 7 -1.01 2.49 -21.12
CA TRP A 7 -0.60 1.53 -20.10
C TRP A 7 -1.66 0.47 -19.77
N TYR A 8 -2.94 0.71 -20.06
CA TYR A 8 -4.04 -0.19 -19.68
C TYR A 8 -4.12 -1.44 -20.57
N VAL A 9 -3.66 -1.32 -21.83
CA VAL A 9 -3.72 -2.41 -22.83
C VAL A 9 -2.37 -2.79 -23.44
N THR A 10 -1.29 -2.08 -23.09
CA THR A 10 0.07 -2.32 -23.61
C THR A 10 0.54 -3.77 -23.43
N HIS A 11 1.22 -4.30 -24.44
CA HIS A 11 1.94 -5.57 -24.35
C HIS A 11 3.42 -5.39 -23.99
N ALA A 12 3.88 -4.16 -23.81
CA ALA A 12 5.26 -3.87 -23.46
C ALA A 12 5.66 -4.53 -22.14
N SER A 13 6.95 -4.84 -22.01
CA SER A 13 7.54 -5.35 -20.77
C SER A 13 7.88 -4.21 -19.82
N VAL A 14 8.30 -3.07 -20.37
CA VAL A 14 8.61 -1.86 -19.60
C VAL A 14 7.79 -0.69 -20.13
N PHE A 15 7.07 -0.04 -19.23
CA PHE A 15 6.30 1.16 -19.52
C PHE A 15 7.01 2.37 -18.92
N ARG A 16 7.14 3.42 -19.73
CA ARG A 16 7.48 4.77 -19.28
C ARG A 16 6.52 5.76 -19.95
N PRO A 17 6.26 6.92 -19.33
CA PRO A 17 5.36 7.91 -19.93
C PRO A 17 5.76 8.34 -21.35
N ASP A 18 7.05 8.31 -21.67
CA ASP A 18 7.63 8.71 -22.96
C ASP A 18 7.78 7.56 -23.97
N ARG A 19 7.81 6.29 -23.53
CA ARG A 19 8.11 5.12 -24.38
C ARG A 19 7.67 3.79 -23.79
N CYS A 20 7.53 2.80 -24.66
CA CYS A 20 7.31 1.39 -24.33
C CYS A 20 8.48 0.53 -24.83
N GLU A 21 8.95 -0.42 -24.02
CA GLU A 21 10.04 -1.33 -24.38
C GLU A 21 9.54 -2.79 -24.36
N TYR A 22 9.78 -3.50 -25.47
CA TYR A 22 9.45 -4.91 -25.66
C TYR A 22 10.72 -5.75 -25.46
N VAL A 23 10.84 -6.32 -24.27
CA VAL A 23 11.95 -7.20 -23.92
C VAL A 23 11.52 -8.64 -24.24
N PRO A 24 12.34 -9.45 -24.93
CA PRO A 24 11.97 -10.83 -25.25
C PRO A 24 11.77 -11.67 -23.99
N ALA A 25 10.86 -12.65 -24.06
CA ALA A 25 10.82 -13.71 -23.06
C ALA A 25 12.16 -14.48 -23.04
N PHE A 26 12.48 -15.11 -21.92
CA PHE A 26 13.69 -15.92 -21.81
C PHE A 26 13.66 -17.05 -22.84
N ASN A 27 14.66 -17.13 -23.72
CA ASN A 27 14.72 -18.06 -24.85
C ASN A 27 13.44 -18.08 -25.71
N GLY A 28 12.72 -16.96 -25.77
CA GLY A 28 11.44 -16.84 -26.44
C GLY A 28 11.31 -15.55 -27.25
N PRO A 29 10.20 -15.38 -27.98
CA PRO A 29 9.96 -14.18 -28.77
C PRO A 29 9.63 -12.98 -27.86
N ARG A 30 9.61 -11.79 -28.47
CA ARG A 30 8.94 -10.62 -27.87
C ARG A 30 7.44 -10.82 -27.92
N ALA A 31 6.73 -10.20 -26.99
CA ALA A 31 5.29 -10.05 -27.11
C ALA A 31 4.93 -9.33 -28.43
N PRO A 32 3.80 -9.66 -29.07
CA PRO A 32 3.32 -8.93 -30.24
C PRO A 32 3.09 -7.45 -29.91
N LEU A 33 3.47 -6.55 -30.85
CA LEU A 33 3.25 -5.12 -30.71
C LEU A 33 1.75 -4.82 -30.56
N HIS A 34 1.39 -4.14 -29.48
CA HIS A 34 0.02 -3.77 -29.17
C HIS A 34 -0.01 -2.44 -28.40
N GLU A 35 0.51 -1.38 -29.04
CA GLU A 35 0.51 -0.04 -28.46
C GLU A 35 -0.63 0.81 -29.03
N ARG A 36 -1.38 1.42 -28.12
CA ARG A 36 -2.27 2.53 -28.42
C ARG A 36 -1.63 3.80 -27.87
N ILE A 37 -1.56 4.86 -28.67
CA ILE A 37 -0.99 6.14 -28.23
C ILE A 37 -2.12 7.17 -28.18
N PHE A 38 -2.27 7.82 -27.03
CA PHE A 38 -3.19 8.94 -26.88
C PHE A 38 -2.45 10.25 -27.13
N LEU A 39 -3.06 11.11 -27.93
CA LEU A 39 -2.64 12.49 -28.17
C LEU A 39 -3.77 13.41 -27.76
N THR A 40 -3.57 14.18 -26.69
CA THR A 40 -4.56 15.15 -26.20
C THR A 40 -4.00 16.55 -26.38
N VAL A 41 -4.76 17.42 -27.06
CA VAL A 41 -4.38 18.80 -27.34
C VAL A 41 -5.48 19.70 -26.79
N SER A 42 -5.10 20.52 -25.82
CA SER A 42 -5.95 21.58 -25.26
C SER A 42 -5.05 22.74 -24.81
N THR A 43 -5.64 23.93 -24.73
CA THR A 43 -5.06 25.11 -24.08
C THR A 43 -5.18 25.04 -22.55
N GLU A 44 -6.08 24.19 -22.04
CA GLU A 44 -6.31 24.00 -20.61
C GLU A 44 -5.52 22.80 -20.07
N PHE A 45 -4.75 23.02 -19.01
CA PHE A 45 -3.86 21.97 -18.46
C PHE A 45 -4.61 20.74 -17.94
N HIS A 46 -5.74 20.95 -17.25
CA HIS A 46 -6.51 19.86 -16.65
C HIS A 46 -7.17 18.93 -17.69
N GLU A 47 -7.43 19.43 -18.90
CA GLU A 47 -7.98 18.65 -20.00
C GLU A 47 -6.95 17.69 -20.63
N VAL A 48 -5.65 17.98 -20.50
CA VAL A 48 -4.58 17.12 -21.03
C VAL A 48 -4.09 16.06 -20.03
N LEU A 49 -4.56 16.10 -18.79
CA LEU A 49 -4.22 15.10 -17.77
C LEU A 49 -4.80 13.72 -18.14
N PRO A 50 -4.03 12.64 -18.01
CA PRO A 50 -4.50 11.32 -18.42
C PRO A 50 -5.66 10.84 -17.55
N ASN A 51 -6.70 10.30 -18.18
CA ASN A 51 -7.78 9.65 -17.46
C ASN A 51 -7.35 8.25 -17.01
N ILE A 52 -7.87 7.80 -15.87
CA ILE A 52 -7.65 6.46 -15.35
C ILE A 52 -8.94 5.66 -15.60
N PRO A 53 -8.92 4.65 -16.51
CA PRO A 53 -10.13 3.95 -16.97
C PRO A 53 -10.57 2.84 -16.00
N ASN A 54 -10.30 3.00 -14.71
CA ASN A 54 -10.71 2.07 -13.66
C ASN A 54 -12.07 2.50 -13.08
N PRO A 55 -12.88 1.55 -12.58
CA PRO A 55 -14.10 1.90 -11.86
C PRO A 55 -13.77 2.59 -10.54
N LYS A 56 -14.67 3.46 -10.07
CA LYS A 56 -14.63 3.99 -8.71
C LYS A 56 -14.69 2.84 -7.70
N SER A 57 -13.88 2.91 -6.66
CA SER A 57 -13.90 1.92 -5.60
C SER A 57 -15.26 1.91 -4.87
N PRO A 58 -15.84 0.71 -4.61
CA PRO A 58 -17.07 0.58 -3.83
C PRO A 58 -16.85 0.83 -2.32
N THR A 59 -15.62 0.72 -1.81
CA THR A 59 -15.30 0.70 -0.38
C THR A 59 -14.37 1.82 0.08
N ALA A 60 -13.85 2.64 -0.85
CA ALA A 60 -12.94 3.76 -0.52
C ALA A 60 -13.57 4.82 0.40
N HIS A 61 -14.91 4.94 0.42
CA HIS A 61 -15.61 5.86 1.33
C HIS A 61 -15.28 5.61 2.81
N VAL A 62 -14.97 4.35 3.18
CA VAL A 62 -14.52 3.99 4.53
C VAL A 62 -13.21 4.71 4.88
N LEU A 63 -12.28 4.87 3.94
CA LEU A 63 -11.04 5.59 4.18
C LEU A 63 -11.26 7.11 4.33
N GLY A 64 -12.31 7.66 3.72
CA GLY A 64 -12.71 9.06 3.94
C GLY A 64 -13.27 9.32 5.34
N GLU A 65 -13.93 8.32 5.94
CA GLU A 65 -14.52 8.44 7.28
C GLU A 65 -13.52 8.17 8.42
N TYR A 66 -12.47 7.39 8.17
CA TYR A 66 -11.55 6.89 9.18
C TYR A 66 -10.15 7.49 9.02
N VAL A 67 -9.41 7.56 10.13
CA VAL A 67 -7.99 7.93 10.12
C VAL A 67 -7.16 6.67 10.22
N TYR A 68 -6.20 6.53 9.30
CA TYR A 68 -5.37 5.35 9.20
C TYR A 68 -4.20 5.39 10.18
N THR A 69 -3.78 4.23 10.67
CA THR A 69 -2.50 4.08 11.37
C THR A 69 -1.78 2.82 10.93
N ASN A 70 -0.47 2.94 10.77
CA ASN A 70 0.43 1.82 10.56
C ASN A 70 1.25 1.64 11.84
N MET A 71 1.26 0.43 12.38
CA MET A 71 1.92 0.06 13.63
C MET A 71 3.05 -0.93 13.30
N SER A 72 4.28 -0.65 13.69
CA SER A 72 5.46 -1.45 13.33
C SER A 72 6.42 -1.55 14.47
N GLY A 73 6.88 -2.77 14.68
CA GLY A 73 7.80 -3.16 15.72
C GLY A 73 7.30 -4.45 16.36
N ILE A 74 8.20 -5.04 17.10
CA ILE A 74 8.14 -6.42 17.56
C ILE A 74 6.97 -6.58 18.54
N LEU A 75 6.04 -7.50 18.23
CA LEU A 75 4.87 -7.80 19.07
C LEU A 75 5.18 -8.86 20.14
N ALA A 76 6.31 -8.70 20.83
CA ALA A 76 6.74 -9.63 21.89
C ALA A 76 6.34 -9.16 23.30
N GLY A 77 6.37 -10.09 24.26
CA GLY A 77 6.04 -9.79 25.65
C GLY A 77 4.63 -9.19 25.80
N ASP A 78 4.53 -8.05 26.47
CA ASP A 78 3.27 -7.35 26.75
C ASP A 78 2.82 -6.38 25.64
N ALA A 79 3.47 -6.39 24.47
CA ALA A 79 3.25 -5.39 23.41
C ALA A 79 1.78 -5.26 22.96
N LEU A 80 1.05 -6.38 22.84
CA LEU A 80 -0.39 -6.33 22.51
C LEU A 80 -1.20 -5.60 23.59
N GLY A 81 -0.89 -5.85 24.87
CA GLY A 81 -1.53 -5.17 26.00
C GLY A 81 -1.27 -3.67 26.01
N ARG A 82 -0.02 -3.26 25.77
CA ARG A 82 0.35 -1.84 25.65
C ARG A 82 -0.34 -1.16 24.47
N CYS A 83 -0.35 -1.80 23.30
CA CYS A 83 -1.08 -1.30 22.14
C CYS A 83 -2.59 -1.15 22.43
N LEU A 84 -3.21 -2.11 23.13
CA LEU A 84 -4.61 -2.01 23.49
C LEU A 84 -4.89 -0.90 24.49
N GLY A 85 -4.01 -0.72 25.49
CA GLY A 85 -4.07 0.40 26.44
C GLY A 85 -4.03 1.74 25.73
N LEU A 86 -3.18 1.86 24.71
CA LEU A 86 -3.12 3.02 23.81
C LEU A 86 -4.45 3.26 23.08
N TRP A 87 -5.02 2.23 22.45
CA TRP A 87 -6.29 2.37 21.72
C TRP A 87 -7.46 2.78 22.63
N ARG A 88 -7.50 2.24 23.86
CA ARG A 88 -8.45 2.67 24.88
C ARG A 88 -8.24 4.13 25.27
N GLN A 89 -6.99 4.61 25.33
CA GLN A 89 -6.70 6.02 25.57
C GLN A 89 -7.21 6.91 24.42
N MET A 90 -6.98 6.51 23.17
CA MET A 90 -7.49 7.26 22.01
C MET A 90 -9.01 7.31 21.98
N LYS A 91 -9.67 6.20 22.37
CA LYS A 91 -11.12 6.15 22.50
C LYS A 91 -11.64 7.15 23.55
N ARG A 92 -10.98 7.23 24.71
CA ARG A 92 -11.32 8.21 25.75
C ARG A 92 -11.12 9.67 25.32
N LEU A 93 -10.29 9.94 24.33
CA LEU A 93 -10.11 11.28 23.75
C LEU A 93 -11.19 11.63 22.71
N GLY A 94 -12.12 10.72 22.41
CA GLY A 94 -13.15 10.92 21.38
C GLY A 94 -12.69 10.57 19.97
N MET A 95 -11.58 9.84 19.82
CA MET A 95 -11.09 9.42 18.50
C MET A 95 -11.79 8.12 18.06
N ASP A 96 -13.02 8.21 17.56
CA ASP A 96 -13.90 7.05 17.35
C ASP A 96 -13.68 6.28 16.03
N LYS A 97 -13.01 6.92 15.06
CA LYS A 97 -12.91 6.43 13.66
C LYS A 97 -11.46 6.19 13.26
N ILE A 98 -10.86 5.12 13.78
CA ILE A 98 -9.48 4.72 13.48
C ILE A 98 -9.44 3.39 12.73
N ILE A 99 -8.62 3.29 11.68
CA ILE A 99 -8.19 2.04 11.08
C ILE A 99 -6.84 1.66 11.66
N VAL A 100 -6.81 0.61 12.48
CA VAL A 100 -5.58 0.05 13.04
C VAL A 100 -4.99 -0.97 12.09
N LYS A 101 -3.74 -0.79 11.69
CA LYS A 101 -3.00 -1.78 10.93
C LYS A 101 -1.65 -2.01 11.56
N HIS A 102 -1.28 -3.27 11.78
CA HIS A 102 0.11 -3.63 12.08
C HIS A 102 0.85 -4.05 10.81
N HIS A 103 2.13 -3.69 10.69
CA HIS A 103 3.02 -4.10 9.62
C HIS A 103 3.34 -5.59 9.72
N ALA A 104 4.24 -6.07 8.86
CA ALA A 104 4.78 -7.44 8.79
C ALA A 104 5.18 -8.10 10.13
N HIS A 105 5.30 -7.35 11.23
CA HIS A 105 5.58 -7.86 12.58
C HIS A 105 4.47 -8.75 13.15
N THR A 106 3.25 -8.72 12.60
CA THR A 106 2.23 -9.73 12.92
C THR A 106 2.64 -11.13 12.48
N TRP A 107 3.59 -11.24 11.56
CA TRP A 107 3.99 -12.48 10.89
C TRP A 107 5.40 -12.95 11.19
N SER A 108 6.30 -12.00 11.40
CA SER A 108 7.70 -12.28 11.72
C SER A 108 8.14 -11.56 12.98
N ASP A 109 8.93 -12.25 13.77
CA ASP A 109 9.52 -11.73 14.99
C ASP A 109 10.61 -10.66 14.77
N HIS A 110 11.07 -10.50 13.52
CA HIS A 110 12.19 -9.62 13.13
C HIS A 110 13.41 -9.76 14.07
N SER A 111 13.63 -10.94 14.64
CA SER A 111 14.63 -11.23 15.68
C SER A 111 16.10 -11.10 15.24
N GLY A 112 16.36 -10.55 14.05
CA GLY A 112 17.69 -10.49 13.45
C GLY A 112 18.25 -11.85 13.01
N GLN A 113 17.49 -12.95 13.19
CA GLN A 113 17.91 -14.30 12.81
C GLN A 113 17.64 -14.65 11.32
N GLY A 114 17.07 -13.70 10.56
CA GLY A 114 17.12 -13.70 9.10
C GLY A 114 16.46 -14.87 8.37
N ASN A 115 15.48 -15.59 8.94
CA ASN A 115 14.92 -16.79 8.27
C ASN A 115 13.40 -16.98 8.42
N GLU A 116 12.63 -15.95 8.77
CA GLU A 116 11.18 -16.07 8.95
C GLU A 116 10.37 -15.53 7.77
N PRO A 117 9.32 -16.26 7.34
CA PRO A 117 8.38 -15.77 6.34
C PRO A 117 7.47 -14.67 6.91
N PHE A 118 7.47 -13.49 6.30
CA PHE A 118 6.56 -12.39 6.67
C PHE A 118 5.44 -12.13 5.64
N VAL A 119 5.44 -12.89 4.54
CA VAL A 119 4.44 -12.83 3.46
C VAL A 119 3.71 -14.16 3.34
N GLN A 120 2.46 -14.11 2.88
CA GLN A 120 1.64 -15.31 2.61
C GLN A 120 1.47 -16.21 3.84
N ARG A 121 1.19 -15.58 4.99
CA ARG A 121 1.13 -16.22 6.30
C ARG A 121 -0.29 -16.37 6.80
N LEU A 122 -0.53 -17.46 7.53
CA LEU A 122 -1.73 -17.67 8.33
C LEU A 122 -1.44 -17.70 9.83
N LYS A 123 -0.18 -17.95 10.22
CA LYS A 123 0.25 -18.05 11.62
C LYS A 123 0.90 -16.75 12.07
N ALA A 124 0.45 -16.24 13.20
CA ALA A 124 1.04 -15.12 13.92
C ALA A 124 2.54 -15.37 14.20
N ALA A 125 3.30 -14.29 14.37
CA ALA A 125 4.72 -14.36 14.70
C ALA A 125 4.95 -15.15 16.00
N ARG A 126 6.04 -15.92 16.04
CA ARG A 126 6.34 -16.84 17.15
C ARG A 126 6.55 -16.13 18.49
N ASN A 127 7.02 -14.90 18.44
CA ASN A 127 7.31 -14.09 19.60
C ASN A 127 6.06 -13.42 20.21
N ILE A 128 4.89 -13.53 19.58
CA ILE A 128 3.62 -13.08 20.16
C ILE A 128 3.20 -14.09 21.23
N PRO A 129 3.21 -13.73 22.54
CA PRO A 129 2.81 -14.67 23.58
C PRO A 129 1.34 -15.06 23.41
N GLY A 130 1.05 -16.37 23.39
CA GLY A 130 -0.28 -16.90 23.08
C GLY A 130 -0.62 -16.96 21.57
N GLY A 131 0.30 -16.54 20.70
CA GLY A 131 0.24 -16.72 19.25
C GLY A 131 -1.05 -16.21 18.61
N ASP A 132 -1.63 -17.05 17.75
CA ASP A 132 -2.84 -16.74 16.99
C ASP A 132 -4.04 -16.35 17.86
N ALA A 133 -4.22 -17.03 19.00
CA ALA A 133 -5.34 -16.79 19.90
C ALA A 133 -5.23 -15.40 20.57
N ALA A 134 -4.02 -15.04 21.03
CA ALA A 134 -3.77 -13.73 21.60
C ALA A 134 -3.92 -12.61 20.56
N LEU A 135 -3.43 -12.81 19.33
CA LEU A 135 -3.61 -11.85 18.24
C LEU A 135 -5.09 -11.67 17.87
N ALA A 136 -5.84 -12.77 17.75
CA ALA A 136 -7.27 -12.73 17.46
C ALA A 136 -8.06 -12.02 18.57
N ASP A 137 -7.75 -12.29 19.83
CA ASP A 137 -8.40 -11.62 20.96
C ASP A 137 -8.06 -10.12 20.99
N TYR A 138 -6.80 -9.74 20.75
CA TYR A 138 -6.41 -8.34 20.62
C TYR A 138 -7.20 -7.63 19.51
N ILE A 139 -7.30 -8.21 18.32
CA ILE A 139 -8.05 -7.65 17.19
C ILE A 139 -9.53 -7.50 17.54
N ARG A 140 -10.12 -8.52 18.18
CA ARG A 140 -11.51 -8.48 18.67
C ARG A 140 -11.71 -7.31 19.66
N GLN A 141 -10.78 -7.10 20.59
CA GLN A 141 -10.84 -6.01 21.56
C GLN A 141 -10.66 -4.63 20.90
N VAL A 142 -9.78 -4.49 19.91
CA VAL A 142 -9.64 -3.25 19.12
C VAL A 142 -10.96 -2.93 18.40
N LYS A 143 -11.57 -3.93 17.77
CA LYS A 143 -12.86 -3.77 17.09
C LYS A 143 -14.00 -3.45 18.07
N ALA A 144 -13.96 -3.97 19.30
CA ALA A 144 -14.93 -3.65 20.33
C ALA A 144 -14.90 -2.17 20.76
N LEU A 145 -13.80 -1.44 20.48
CA LEU A 145 -13.73 0.02 20.64
C LEU A 145 -14.41 0.79 19.50
N GLY A 146 -14.88 0.11 18.45
CA GLY A 146 -15.45 0.69 17.24
C GLY A 146 -14.44 0.94 16.11
N TYR A 147 -13.19 0.50 16.27
CA TYR A 147 -12.15 0.66 15.26
C TYR A 147 -12.20 -0.43 14.20
N GLN A 148 -11.64 -0.10 13.04
CA GLN A 148 -11.37 -1.07 11.97
C GLN A 148 -10.00 -1.69 12.20
N TYR A 149 -9.81 -2.92 11.72
CA TYR A 149 -8.51 -3.59 11.81
C TYR A 149 -8.12 -4.21 10.48
N PHE A 150 -6.99 -3.75 9.93
CA PHE A 150 -6.42 -4.27 8.70
C PHE A 150 -5.15 -5.06 9.00
N LEU A 151 -4.90 -6.08 8.19
CA LEU A 151 -3.74 -6.93 8.33
C LEU A 151 -2.81 -6.78 7.12
N TYR A 152 -1.51 -6.94 7.35
CA TYR A 152 -0.50 -6.97 6.30
C TYR A 152 -0.65 -8.24 5.44
N THR A 153 -0.76 -8.09 4.13
CA THR A 153 -0.69 -9.14 3.12
C THR A 153 0.31 -8.74 2.03
N ASP A 154 0.87 -9.72 1.32
CA ASP A 154 1.79 -9.49 0.20
C ASP A 154 1.78 -10.75 -0.69
N TYR A 155 1.69 -10.54 -2.00
CA TYR A 155 1.60 -11.53 -3.05
C TYR A 155 2.53 -11.18 -4.24
N CYS A 156 3.42 -10.18 -4.08
CA CYS A 156 4.45 -9.84 -5.05
C CYS A 156 5.68 -10.74 -4.88
N ILE A 157 5.97 -11.13 -3.64
CA ILE A 157 7.19 -11.87 -3.29
C ILE A 157 6.89 -13.08 -2.41
N PHE A 158 7.80 -14.03 -2.43
CA PHE A 158 7.83 -15.25 -1.63
C PHE A 158 9.25 -15.84 -1.64
N GLY A 159 9.56 -16.72 -0.71
CA GLY A 159 10.91 -17.28 -0.60
C GLY A 159 10.89 -18.69 -0.03
N PRO A 160 12.02 -19.41 -0.02
CA PRO A 160 12.09 -20.82 0.40
C PRO A 160 11.52 -21.12 1.79
N VAL A 161 11.43 -20.11 2.66
CA VAL A 161 10.86 -20.20 4.00
C VAL A 161 9.33 -20.07 4.05
N CYS A 162 8.67 -19.74 2.93
CA CYS A 162 7.22 -19.65 2.81
C CYS A 162 6.61 -21.04 2.55
N ALA A 163 5.46 -21.33 3.17
CA ALA A 163 4.77 -22.61 3.03
C ALA A 163 4.25 -22.91 1.60
N HIS A 164 4.20 -21.88 0.74
CA HIS A 164 3.73 -21.97 -0.65
C HIS A 164 4.88 -21.83 -1.64
N PHE A 165 6.13 -21.94 -1.19
CA PHE A 165 7.26 -21.83 -2.09
C PHE A 165 7.33 -23.03 -3.02
N ASP A 166 7.50 -22.72 -4.30
CA ASP A 166 7.74 -23.66 -5.38
C ASP A 166 8.58 -22.91 -6.42
N GLU A 167 9.67 -23.53 -6.87
CA GLU A 167 10.61 -22.93 -7.79
C GLU A 167 9.96 -22.56 -9.14
N GLY A 168 8.99 -23.35 -9.60
CA GLY A 168 8.21 -23.09 -10.81
C GLY A 168 7.31 -21.86 -10.71
N LEU A 169 7.01 -21.40 -9.50
CA LEU A 169 6.26 -20.17 -9.26
C LEU A 169 7.16 -18.93 -9.22
N VAL A 170 8.48 -19.07 -9.25
CA VAL A 170 9.40 -17.93 -9.28
C VAL A 170 9.34 -17.26 -10.65
N SER A 171 9.28 -15.93 -10.67
CA SER A 171 9.37 -15.17 -11.92
C SER A 171 10.79 -15.20 -12.47
N LEU A 172 10.92 -15.34 -13.79
CA LEU A 172 12.21 -15.27 -14.47
C LEU A 172 12.50 -13.86 -14.99
N SER A 173 13.76 -13.49 -15.02
CA SER A 173 14.28 -12.32 -15.73
C SER A 173 14.52 -12.66 -17.22
N PRO A 174 14.79 -11.67 -18.08
CA PRO A 174 15.02 -11.93 -19.51
C PRO A 174 16.17 -12.90 -19.81
N ASN A 175 17.14 -13.02 -18.91
CA ASN A 175 18.27 -13.96 -18.99
C ASN A 175 18.01 -15.29 -18.27
N GLY A 176 16.76 -15.58 -17.89
CA GLY A 176 16.36 -16.86 -17.28
C GLY A 176 16.75 -17.02 -15.81
N GLN A 177 17.26 -15.97 -15.15
CA GLN A 177 17.57 -16.01 -13.73
C GLN A 177 16.30 -15.77 -12.90
N TRP A 178 16.30 -16.25 -11.65
CA TRP A 178 15.23 -15.92 -10.72
C TRP A 178 15.24 -14.43 -10.40
N LYS A 179 14.09 -13.77 -10.51
CA LYS A 179 13.98 -12.34 -10.21
C LYS A 179 14.04 -12.13 -8.70
N PRO A 180 14.98 -11.30 -8.19
CA PRO A 180 15.05 -11.01 -6.78
C PRO A 180 13.84 -10.17 -6.34
N GLY A 181 13.35 -10.43 -5.14
CA GLY A 181 12.41 -9.62 -4.39
C GLY A 181 13.13 -8.73 -3.37
N TRP A 182 12.41 -8.24 -2.37
CA TRP A 182 13.01 -7.56 -1.23
C TRP A 182 13.62 -8.59 -0.25
N TYR A 183 14.76 -8.24 0.37
CA TYR A 183 15.49 -9.12 1.29
C TYR A 183 15.87 -10.47 0.63
N GLN A 184 15.63 -11.60 1.29
CA GLN A 184 15.95 -12.95 0.79
C GLN A 184 14.83 -13.62 -0.03
N TYR A 185 13.95 -12.83 -0.63
CA TYR A 185 12.79 -13.33 -1.36
C TYR A 185 13.02 -13.23 -2.87
N TYR A 186 12.19 -13.95 -3.62
CA TYR A 186 12.07 -13.84 -5.06
C TYR A 186 10.70 -13.28 -5.45
N ALA A 187 10.61 -12.75 -6.67
CA ALA A 187 9.33 -12.32 -7.23
C ALA A 187 8.43 -13.54 -7.52
N LEU A 188 7.24 -13.55 -6.96
CA LEU A 188 6.20 -14.52 -7.30
C LEU A 188 5.71 -14.23 -8.73
N THR A 189 5.47 -15.27 -9.51
CA THR A 189 4.80 -15.11 -10.80
C THR A 189 3.45 -14.40 -10.63
N PRO A 190 3.18 -13.30 -11.38
CA PRO A 190 1.98 -12.50 -11.17
C PRO A 190 0.69 -13.33 -11.26
N LEU A 191 0.66 -14.34 -12.13
CA LEU A 191 -0.50 -15.23 -12.32
C LEU A 191 -0.88 -16.01 -11.06
N MET A 192 0.08 -16.26 -10.16
CA MET A 192 -0.17 -16.99 -8.92
C MET A 192 -0.65 -16.08 -7.78
N ALA A 193 -0.36 -14.78 -7.85
CA ALA A 193 -0.79 -13.81 -6.85
C ALA A 193 -2.31 -13.86 -6.55
N PRO A 194 -3.22 -13.80 -7.54
CA PRO A 194 -4.66 -13.88 -7.27
C PRO A 194 -5.10 -15.26 -6.73
N VAL A 195 -4.42 -16.34 -7.10
CA VAL A 195 -4.73 -17.69 -6.58
C VAL A 195 -4.40 -17.78 -5.10
N LEU A 196 -3.25 -17.24 -4.68
CA LEU A 196 -2.89 -17.18 -3.26
C LEU A 196 -3.80 -16.23 -2.48
N ALA A 197 -4.15 -15.07 -3.04
CA ALA A 197 -5.11 -14.16 -2.41
C ALA A 197 -6.47 -14.84 -2.19
N ALA A 198 -6.98 -15.57 -3.19
CA ALA A 198 -8.24 -16.31 -3.09
C ALA A 198 -8.21 -17.40 -2.02
N ARG A 199 -7.04 -18.01 -1.80
CA ARG A 199 -6.84 -19.02 -0.76
C ARG A 199 -6.71 -18.40 0.62
N LEU A 200 -5.90 -17.36 0.77
CA LEU A 200 -5.46 -16.86 2.07
C LEU A 200 -6.42 -15.84 2.67
N ALA A 201 -6.96 -14.91 1.87
CA ALA A 201 -7.79 -13.82 2.38
C ALA A 201 -9.06 -14.32 3.13
N PRO A 202 -9.82 -15.32 2.63
CA PRO A 202 -10.96 -15.87 3.37
C PRO A 202 -10.56 -16.53 4.69
N GLN A 203 -9.43 -17.22 4.73
CA GLN A 203 -8.93 -17.85 5.96
C GLN A 203 -8.51 -16.81 6.99
N LEU A 204 -7.83 -15.74 6.57
CA LEU A 204 -7.46 -14.62 7.43
C LEU A 204 -8.69 -13.88 7.97
N LYS A 205 -9.70 -13.65 7.11
CA LYS A 205 -10.99 -13.09 7.53
C LYS A 205 -11.67 -13.96 8.57
N ALA A 206 -11.76 -15.27 8.36
CA ALA A 206 -12.40 -16.20 9.29
C ALA A 206 -11.66 -16.24 10.63
N LYS A 207 -10.33 -16.25 10.59
CA LYS A 207 -9.49 -16.37 11.78
C LYS A 207 -9.46 -15.12 12.65
N TYR A 208 -9.33 -13.94 12.04
CA TYR A 208 -9.10 -12.69 12.76
C TYR A 208 -10.27 -11.70 12.68
N GLY A 209 -11.30 -11.99 11.89
CA GLY A 209 -12.45 -11.10 11.72
C GLY A 209 -12.09 -9.75 11.11
N LEU A 210 -11.08 -9.69 10.24
CA LEU A 210 -10.53 -8.46 9.62
C LEU A 210 -11.60 -7.62 8.93
N THR A 211 -11.40 -6.32 8.83
CA THR A 211 -12.35 -5.41 8.15
C THR A 211 -11.79 -4.74 6.89
N GLY A 212 -10.56 -5.11 6.53
CA GLY A 212 -9.85 -4.68 5.33
C GLY A 212 -8.44 -5.26 5.36
N SER A 213 -7.60 -4.89 4.40
CA SER A 213 -6.19 -5.29 4.35
C SER A 213 -5.27 -4.16 3.92
N TYR A 214 -4.00 -4.35 4.23
CA TYR A 214 -2.89 -3.63 3.60
C TYR A 214 -2.11 -4.63 2.76
N CYS A 215 -2.22 -4.53 1.44
CA CYS A 215 -1.58 -5.39 0.47
C CYS A 215 -0.27 -4.74 -0.01
N ASP A 216 0.85 -5.15 0.57
CA ASP A 216 2.15 -4.49 0.40
C ASP A 216 2.70 -4.63 -1.02
N GLN A 217 3.58 -3.71 -1.42
CA GLN A 217 4.29 -3.64 -2.70
C GLN A 217 3.46 -3.51 -3.99
N HIS A 218 2.20 -3.93 -4.06
CA HIS A 218 1.46 -4.01 -5.33
C HIS A 218 1.36 -2.68 -6.07
N THR A 219 1.29 -1.57 -5.32
CA THR A 219 1.25 -0.20 -5.87
C THR A 219 2.55 0.60 -5.67
N CYS A 220 3.62 -0.01 -5.14
CA CYS A 220 4.89 0.70 -4.87
C CYS A 220 5.91 0.60 -5.99
N PRO A 221 6.43 -0.58 -6.40
CA PRO A 221 7.19 -0.67 -7.64
C PRO A 221 6.26 -0.50 -8.85
N PRO A 222 6.76 0.04 -9.97
CA PRO A 222 5.99 0.07 -11.21
C PRO A 222 5.65 -1.37 -11.64
N PRO A 223 4.51 -1.61 -12.33
CA PRO A 223 4.12 -2.96 -12.76
C PRO A 223 5.20 -3.68 -13.58
N SER A 224 6.00 -2.94 -14.38
CA SER A 224 7.16 -3.48 -15.11
C SER A 224 8.16 -4.23 -14.24
N ARG A 225 8.27 -3.89 -12.94
CA ARG A 225 9.18 -4.56 -12.01
C ARG A 225 8.84 -6.05 -11.86
N TRP A 226 7.57 -6.40 -12.02
CA TRP A 226 7.04 -7.73 -11.72
C TRP A 226 6.78 -8.59 -12.96
N VAL A 227 7.06 -8.08 -14.17
CA VAL A 227 6.90 -8.84 -15.42
C VAL A 227 7.71 -10.13 -15.40
N ASP A 228 7.03 -11.26 -15.55
CA ASP A 228 7.63 -12.58 -15.61
C ASP A 228 8.04 -12.91 -17.05
N TYR A 229 9.30 -13.27 -17.27
CA TYR A 229 9.84 -13.56 -18.60
C TYR A 229 9.89 -15.06 -18.91
N ASP A 230 9.28 -15.92 -18.08
CA ASP A 230 9.17 -17.35 -18.35
C ASP A 230 8.27 -17.64 -19.56
N PRO A 231 8.80 -18.12 -20.71
CA PRO A 231 8.03 -18.33 -21.93
C PRO A 231 6.95 -19.40 -21.80
N ARG A 232 6.98 -20.22 -20.74
CA ARG A 232 5.98 -21.26 -20.48
C ARG A 232 4.67 -20.70 -19.93
N LYS A 233 4.66 -19.43 -19.48
CA LYS A 233 3.51 -18.80 -18.84
C LYS A 233 2.73 -17.93 -19.82
N PRO A 234 1.39 -17.94 -19.77
CA PRO A 234 0.59 -17.09 -20.64
C PRO A 234 0.86 -15.61 -20.31
N GLY A 235 1.02 -14.80 -21.36
CA GLY A 235 1.33 -13.38 -21.20
C GLY A 235 2.73 -13.10 -20.65
N ALA A 236 3.69 -14.01 -20.87
CA ALA A 236 5.10 -13.80 -20.57
C ALA A 236 5.64 -12.51 -21.21
N ALA A 237 6.55 -11.84 -20.51
CA ALA A 237 7.16 -10.58 -20.91
C ALA A 237 6.17 -9.41 -21.12
N MET A 238 4.93 -9.51 -20.61
CA MET A 238 3.91 -8.46 -20.77
C MET A 238 3.52 -7.81 -19.44
N LEU A 239 3.52 -6.48 -19.41
CA LEU A 239 3.09 -5.69 -18.26
C LEU A 239 1.60 -5.85 -17.95
N ASN A 240 0.76 -5.96 -18.97
CA ASN A 240 -0.68 -6.11 -18.77
C ASN A 240 -1.04 -7.38 -17.96
N THR A 241 -0.24 -8.45 -18.05
CA THR A 241 -0.39 -9.67 -17.25
C THR A 241 -0.24 -9.36 -15.77
N VAL A 242 0.78 -8.58 -15.40
CA VAL A 242 1.00 -8.12 -14.02
C VAL A 242 -0.17 -7.26 -13.57
N PHE A 243 -0.48 -6.22 -14.35
CA PHE A 243 -1.50 -5.23 -14.02
C PHE A 243 -2.85 -5.91 -13.74
N ARG A 244 -3.30 -6.79 -14.63
CA ARG A 244 -4.57 -7.53 -14.48
C ARG A 244 -4.55 -8.49 -13.30
N ALA A 245 -3.44 -9.20 -13.07
CA ALA A 245 -3.33 -10.10 -11.93
C ALA A 245 -3.41 -9.36 -10.60
N TYR A 246 -2.77 -8.20 -10.48
CA TYR A 246 -2.81 -7.39 -9.25
C TYR A 246 -4.16 -6.69 -9.06
N CYS A 247 -4.81 -6.24 -10.14
CA CYS A 247 -6.21 -5.80 -10.08
C CYS A 247 -7.11 -6.90 -9.49
N ARG A 248 -6.90 -8.16 -9.92
CA ARG A 248 -7.64 -9.30 -9.41
C ARG A 248 -7.36 -9.60 -7.94
N VAL A 249 -6.13 -9.42 -7.46
CA VAL A 249 -5.78 -9.52 -6.04
C VAL A 249 -6.61 -8.54 -5.21
N PHE A 250 -6.66 -7.25 -5.59
CA PHE A 250 -7.42 -6.25 -4.86
C PHE A 250 -8.92 -6.56 -4.82
N GLU A 251 -9.50 -7.01 -5.94
CA GLU A 251 -10.90 -7.43 -6.00
C GLU A 251 -11.21 -8.60 -5.06
N ILE A 252 -10.32 -9.62 -5.05
CA ILE A 252 -10.46 -10.79 -4.19
C ILE A 252 -10.40 -10.41 -2.71
N GLU A 253 -9.42 -9.60 -2.32
CA GLU A 253 -9.27 -9.15 -0.93
C GLU A 253 -10.47 -8.31 -0.49
N LYS A 254 -10.93 -7.36 -1.30
CA LYS A 254 -12.15 -6.58 -1.03
C LYS A 254 -13.35 -7.48 -0.77
N ARG A 255 -13.55 -8.49 -1.64
CA ARG A 255 -14.66 -9.43 -1.51
C ARG A 255 -14.54 -10.29 -0.25
N ALA A 256 -13.34 -10.78 0.07
CA ALA A 256 -13.10 -11.62 1.23
C ALA A 256 -13.29 -10.84 2.54
N TYR A 257 -12.74 -9.63 2.63
CA TYR A 257 -12.79 -8.82 3.85
C TYR A 257 -14.10 -8.04 4.00
N ARG A 258 -14.84 -7.84 2.90
CA ARG A 258 -16.03 -6.97 2.83
C ARG A 258 -15.72 -5.56 3.31
N GLY A 259 -14.61 -5.02 2.81
CA GLY A 259 -14.07 -3.73 3.20
C GLY A 259 -12.88 -3.34 2.33
N PRO A 260 -12.31 -2.16 2.58
CA PRO A 260 -11.29 -1.59 1.72
C PRO A 260 -9.96 -2.34 1.81
N VAL A 261 -9.21 -2.29 0.71
CA VAL A 261 -7.86 -2.79 0.56
C VAL A 261 -6.97 -1.61 0.22
N VAL A 262 -5.96 -1.37 1.07
CA VAL A 262 -4.97 -0.32 0.85
C VAL A 262 -3.63 -0.90 0.46
N SER A 263 -2.77 -0.13 -0.19
CA SER A 263 -1.45 -0.58 -0.61
C SER A 263 -0.37 0.49 -0.38
N GLU A 264 0.88 0.13 -0.66
CA GLU A 264 2.07 0.91 -0.30
C GLU A 264 2.19 2.25 -1.06
N GLY A 265 1.75 2.33 -2.32
CA GLY A 265 1.71 3.57 -3.11
C GLY A 265 3.05 4.07 -3.70
N GLY A 266 2.98 5.15 -4.46
CA GLY A 266 4.10 5.75 -5.22
C GLY A 266 4.14 5.37 -6.70
N ASN A 267 3.45 4.30 -7.10
CA ASN A 267 3.01 4.01 -8.47
C ASN A 267 1.52 3.61 -8.47
N HIS A 268 0.72 4.15 -7.55
CA HIS A 268 -0.69 3.75 -7.38
C HIS A 268 -1.62 4.21 -8.49
N TRP A 269 -1.25 5.22 -9.29
CA TRP A 269 -2.09 5.77 -10.35
C TRP A 269 -2.51 4.72 -11.40
N PHE A 270 -1.73 3.65 -11.60
CA PHE A 270 -2.14 2.51 -12.43
C PHE A 270 -3.40 1.81 -11.87
N TYR A 271 -3.51 1.74 -10.55
CA TYR A 271 -4.50 0.95 -9.83
C TYR A 271 -5.61 1.79 -9.21
N ALA A 272 -5.62 3.11 -9.44
CA ALA A 272 -6.56 3.99 -8.75
C ALA A 272 -8.01 3.56 -8.97
N GLY A 273 -8.76 3.35 -7.89
CA GLY A 273 -10.15 2.84 -7.90
C GLY A 273 -10.27 1.31 -7.88
N VAL A 274 -9.27 0.59 -8.37
CA VAL A 274 -9.17 -0.86 -8.18
C VAL A 274 -8.61 -1.17 -6.80
N VAL A 275 -7.63 -0.41 -6.31
CA VAL A 275 -7.30 -0.33 -4.88
C VAL A 275 -8.19 0.75 -4.24
N ASP A 276 -8.38 0.71 -2.92
CA ASP A 276 -9.24 1.67 -2.23
C ASP A 276 -8.52 2.94 -1.79
N GLY A 277 -7.20 2.87 -1.70
CA GLY A 277 -6.32 3.94 -1.28
C GLY A 277 -4.91 3.43 -1.01
N ASN A 278 -3.98 4.35 -0.86
CA ASN A 278 -2.57 4.03 -0.72
C ASN A 278 -1.92 4.95 0.30
N TYR A 279 -0.73 4.59 0.79
CA TYR A 279 0.15 5.64 1.29
C TYR A 279 0.52 6.52 0.10
N ALA A 280 0.12 7.78 0.11
CA ALA A 280 0.38 8.72 -0.98
C ALA A 280 1.85 9.17 -1.00
N GLN A 281 2.76 8.20 -1.12
CA GLN A 281 4.19 8.39 -1.02
C GLN A 281 4.70 9.17 -2.22
N LEU A 282 5.49 10.21 -1.96
CA LEU A 282 6.19 10.92 -3.01
C LEU A 282 7.39 10.10 -3.48
N ARG A 283 7.32 9.63 -4.73
CA ARG A 283 8.40 8.90 -5.38
C ARG A 283 9.12 9.81 -6.38
N PRO A 284 10.27 10.39 -6.00
CA PRO A 284 11.00 11.28 -6.89
C PRO A 284 11.63 10.48 -8.05
N PRO A 285 11.85 11.11 -9.20
CA PRO A 285 12.75 10.57 -10.21
C PRO A 285 14.14 10.28 -9.61
N ARG A 286 14.86 9.33 -10.21
CA ARG A 286 16.20 8.95 -9.74
C ARG A 286 17.11 10.18 -9.71
N GLY A 287 17.78 10.40 -8.57
CA GLY A 287 18.68 11.56 -8.38
C GLY A 287 17.98 12.86 -7.99
N VAL A 288 16.64 12.91 -8.00
CA VAL A 288 15.87 14.09 -7.58
C VAL A 288 15.52 13.98 -6.10
N ARG A 289 15.69 15.06 -5.35
CA ARG A 289 15.25 15.13 -3.95
C ARG A 289 13.73 15.25 -3.90
N ARG A 290 13.08 14.55 -2.97
CA ARG A 290 11.62 14.63 -2.72
C ARG A 290 11.10 16.08 -2.65
N SER A 291 11.82 16.96 -1.96
CA SER A 291 11.47 18.37 -1.82
C SER A 291 11.57 19.23 -3.07
N LYS A 292 12.05 18.65 -4.17
CA LYS A 292 12.16 19.29 -5.48
C LYS A 292 11.21 18.68 -6.50
N VAL A 293 10.40 17.71 -6.10
CA VAL A 293 9.37 17.15 -6.98
C VAL A 293 8.18 18.12 -6.98
N PRO A 294 7.77 18.64 -8.14
CA PRO A 294 6.57 19.46 -8.22
C PRO A 294 5.35 18.61 -7.83
N PHE A 295 4.45 19.18 -7.03
CA PHE A 295 3.18 18.53 -6.71
C PHE A 295 2.23 18.63 -7.90
N LEU A 296 1.62 17.51 -8.25
CA LEU A 296 0.63 17.42 -9.32
C LEU A 296 -0.77 17.27 -8.72
N VAL A 297 -1.16 18.27 -7.92
CA VAL A 297 -2.40 18.27 -7.12
C VAL A 297 -3.62 18.09 -8.01
N ASP A 298 -3.67 18.77 -9.17
CA ASP A 298 -4.77 18.67 -10.12
C ASP A 298 -4.97 17.25 -10.66
N PHE A 299 -3.89 16.51 -10.87
CA PHE A 299 -3.99 15.11 -11.32
C PHE A 299 -4.59 14.23 -10.23
N ASP A 300 -4.17 14.42 -8.99
CA ASP A 300 -4.71 13.67 -7.87
C ASP A 300 -6.21 13.97 -7.69
N LEU A 301 -6.56 15.23 -7.50
CA LEU A 301 -7.94 15.67 -7.26
C LEU A 301 -8.89 15.32 -8.41
N LEU A 302 -8.46 15.47 -9.67
CA LEU A 302 -9.35 15.29 -10.82
C LEU A 302 -9.35 13.86 -11.37
N LYS A 303 -8.28 13.08 -11.19
CA LYS A 303 -8.12 11.77 -11.84
C LYS A 303 -8.01 10.59 -10.87
N ILE A 304 -7.52 10.78 -9.64
CA ILE A 304 -7.35 9.72 -8.64
C ILE A 304 -8.45 9.80 -7.56
N HIS A 305 -8.59 10.96 -6.92
CA HIS A 305 -9.52 11.22 -5.81
C HIS A 305 -10.99 10.87 -6.10
N PRO A 306 -11.52 10.98 -7.34
CA PRO A 306 -12.87 10.53 -7.63
C PRO A 306 -13.04 9.00 -7.57
N LEU A 307 -11.93 8.26 -7.68
CA LEU A 307 -11.90 6.80 -7.79
C LEU A 307 -11.53 6.12 -6.46
N GLU A 308 -10.65 6.71 -5.67
CA GLU A 308 -10.14 6.15 -4.41
C GLU A 308 -9.80 7.24 -3.38
N VAL A 309 -9.44 6.84 -2.15
CA VAL A 309 -9.07 7.79 -1.07
C VAL A 309 -7.70 7.43 -0.52
N ASP A 310 -6.71 8.21 -0.93
CA ASP A 310 -5.34 8.06 -0.50
C ASP A 310 -5.10 8.56 0.94
N ILE A 311 -4.00 8.14 1.55
CA ILE A 311 -3.71 8.28 2.98
C ILE A 311 -2.49 9.19 3.19
N GLY A 312 -2.74 10.35 3.81
CA GLY A 312 -1.71 11.34 4.15
C GLY A 312 -0.87 11.76 2.95
N MET A 313 0.40 12.06 3.17
CA MET A 313 1.43 12.09 2.10
C MET A 313 2.37 10.89 2.23
N GLY A 314 1.76 9.74 2.50
CA GLY A 314 2.43 8.55 3.01
C GLY A 314 2.90 8.72 4.45
N TRP A 315 4.11 8.27 4.76
CA TRP A 315 4.74 8.44 6.08
C TRP A 315 5.78 9.57 6.03
N ARG A 316 6.22 10.05 7.20
CA ARG A 316 7.12 11.21 7.31
C ARG A 316 8.34 11.13 6.36
N GLY A 317 9.02 9.99 6.32
CA GLY A 317 10.21 9.81 5.46
C GLY A 317 9.89 9.72 3.96
N SER A 318 8.67 9.37 3.56
CA SER A 318 8.24 9.39 2.16
C SER A 318 7.78 10.77 1.69
N TYR A 319 7.42 11.69 2.59
CA TYR A 319 7.05 13.06 2.23
C TYR A 319 8.29 13.92 1.93
N GLY A 320 9.28 13.92 2.84
CA GLY A 320 10.61 14.50 2.60
C GLY A 320 10.73 16.03 2.65
N TYR A 321 9.62 16.78 2.82
CA TYR A 321 9.63 18.24 3.06
C TYR A 321 9.79 18.61 4.54
N ASP A 322 9.62 17.66 5.45
CA ASP A 322 9.82 17.80 6.89
C ASP A 322 11.25 18.22 7.26
N ARG A 323 12.26 17.90 6.43
CA ARG A 323 13.66 18.30 6.64
C ARG A 323 13.91 19.81 6.59
N TYR A 324 12.96 20.58 6.05
CA TYR A 324 13.03 22.05 6.00
C TYR A 324 12.26 22.71 7.13
N ALA A 325 11.62 21.91 7.99
CA ALA A 325 10.84 22.43 9.09
C ALA A 325 11.74 22.99 10.18
N LYS A 326 11.32 24.12 10.77
CA LYS A 326 12.01 24.76 11.89
C LYS A 326 11.91 23.93 13.17
N ASN A 327 10.80 23.21 13.33
CA ASN A 327 10.51 22.38 14.48
C ASN A 327 9.47 21.30 14.10
N TRP A 328 9.07 20.50 15.10
CA TRP A 328 8.11 19.42 14.92
C TRP A 328 6.72 19.90 14.47
N ASP A 329 6.22 21.00 15.05
CA ASP A 329 4.90 21.52 14.72
C ASP A 329 4.87 22.05 13.27
N ASP A 330 5.92 22.74 12.81
CA ASP A 330 6.08 23.15 11.41
C ASP A 330 6.17 21.95 10.45
N ALA A 331 6.84 20.86 10.85
CA ALA A 331 6.90 19.64 10.05
C ALA A 331 5.52 18.99 9.89
N LEU A 332 4.76 18.93 10.99
CA LEU A 332 3.39 18.42 11.00
C LEU A 332 2.47 19.31 10.15
N ASP A 333 2.54 20.64 10.31
CA ASP A 333 1.69 21.59 9.59
C ASP A 333 1.90 21.49 8.07
N ARG A 334 3.16 21.35 7.61
CA ARG A 334 3.47 21.12 6.20
C ARG A 334 2.85 19.81 5.69
N PHE A 335 2.97 18.75 6.47
CA PHE A 335 2.40 17.44 6.12
C PHE A 335 0.87 17.49 6.05
N LEU A 336 0.22 18.12 7.04
CA LEU A 336 -1.24 18.26 7.07
C LEU A 336 -1.74 19.19 5.96
N CYS A 337 -1.05 20.30 5.69
CA CYS A 337 -1.38 21.20 4.59
C CYS A 337 -1.33 20.48 3.23
N ALA A 338 -0.29 19.68 2.99
CA ALA A 338 -0.22 18.86 1.78
C ALA A 338 -1.32 17.79 1.75
N THR A 339 -1.61 17.12 2.87
CA THR A 339 -2.72 16.14 2.97
C THR A 339 -4.05 16.78 2.60
N ILE A 340 -4.32 18.01 3.06
CA ILE A 340 -5.53 18.78 2.73
C ILE A 340 -5.55 19.16 1.26
N ALA A 341 -4.44 19.68 0.73
CA ALA A 341 -4.36 20.14 -0.66
C ALA A 341 -4.65 19.02 -1.67
N PHE A 342 -4.20 17.80 -1.37
CA PHE A 342 -4.46 16.63 -2.19
C PHE A 342 -5.81 15.96 -1.91
N GLY A 343 -6.59 16.42 -0.92
CA GLY A 343 -7.85 15.75 -0.58
C GLY A 343 -7.65 14.34 -0.03
N HIS A 344 -6.55 14.05 0.66
CA HIS A 344 -6.30 12.73 1.21
C HIS A 344 -6.93 12.53 2.59
N SER A 345 -7.15 11.27 2.98
CA SER A 345 -7.52 10.91 4.35
C SER A 345 -6.35 11.09 5.32
N GLY A 346 -6.66 11.09 6.62
CA GLY A 346 -5.65 11.28 7.66
C GLY A 346 -4.83 10.02 7.94
N ILE A 347 -3.56 10.20 8.30
CA ILE A 347 -2.72 9.18 8.95
C ILE A 347 -2.23 9.68 10.31
N LEU A 348 -2.31 8.85 11.35
CA LEU A 348 -1.75 9.19 12.65
C LEU A 348 -0.24 9.40 12.53
N TYR A 349 0.17 10.68 12.56
CA TYR A 349 1.50 11.10 12.18
C TYR A 349 2.52 10.74 13.27
N ALA A 350 3.53 9.95 12.89
CA ALA A 350 4.58 9.50 13.80
C ALA A 350 5.98 9.99 13.39
N PRO A 351 6.89 10.21 14.36
CA PRO A 351 8.26 10.66 14.08
C PRO A 351 9.09 9.72 13.21
N ASN A 352 8.84 8.41 13.29
CA ASN A 352 9.57 7.37 12.57
C ASN A 352 8.63 6.43 11.82
N PHE A 353 9.18 5.61 10.92
CA PHE A 353 8.46 4.56 10.19
C PHE A 353 7.59 3.73 11.16
N PRO A 354 6.34 3.44 10.82
CA PRO A 354 5.24 3.74 11.74
C PRO A 354 5.13 2.71 12.88
N GLY A 355 5.22 3.07 14.17
CA GLY A 355 4.14 2.80 15.16
C GLY A 355 4.25 1.80 16.34
N VAL A 356 5.30 1.02 16.60
CA VAL A 356 5.47 0.28 17.89
C VAL A 356 6.76 0.70 18.60
N TYR A 357 7.82 1.03 17.85
CA TYR A 357 9.04 1.61 18.42
C TYR A 357 8.82 2.94 19.18
N SER A 358 7.70 3.63 18.94
CA SER A 358 7.39 4.91 19.58
C SER A 358 6.62 4.81 20.89
N ILE A 359 6.01 3.67 21.25
CA ILE A 359 5.19 3.59 22.47
C ILE A 359 6.06 3.51 23.73
N ASP A 360 7.22 2.85 23.67
CA ASP A 360 7.99 2.52 24.88
C ASP A 360 9.36 3.18 25.01
N LYS A 361 9.98 3.68 23.93
CA LYS A 361 11.39 4.10 24.02
C LYS A 361 11.71 5.53 23.61
N ALA A 362 10.77 6.34 23.13
CA ALA A 362 11.13 7.69 22.66
C ALA A 362 9.97 8.69 22.48
N ASP A 363 8.93 8.70 23.32
CA ASP A 363 8.01 9.86 23.35
C ASP A 363 8.16 10.73 24.62
N PRO A 364 9.36 11.26 24.92
CA PRO A 364 9.61 12.09 26.12
C PRO A 364 8.79 13.39 26.15
N LEU A 365 8.00 13.69 25.11
CA LEU A 365 7.26 14.94 24.95
C LEU A 365 5.79 14.75 24.53
N GLY A 366 5.25 13.53 24.50
CA GLY A 366 3.87 13.26 24.07
C GLY A 366 3.58 13.69 22.62
N ARG A 367 4.61 13.78 21.77
CA ARG A 367 4.55 14.29 20.40
C ARG A 367 3.69 13.40 19.52
N TRP A 368 3.79 12.08 19.66
CA TRP A 368 3.00 11.18 18.84
C TRP A 368 1.51 11.33 19.19
N LYS A 369 1.19 11.40 20.48
CA LYS A 369 -0.17 11.66 20.95
C LYS A 369 -0.68 13.02 20.46
N ARG A 370 0.09 14.10 20.66
CA ARG A 370 -0.28 15.46 20.22
C ARG A 370 -0.49 15.53 18.70
N SER A 371 0.39 14.91 17.91
CA SER A 371 0.27 14.87 16.45
C SER A 371 -0.93 14.05 16.01
N SER A 372 -1.17 12.89 16.64
CA SER A 372 -2.32 12.03 16.38
C SER A 372 -3.65 12.73 16.64
N VAL A 373 -3.76 13.45 17.76
CA VAL A 373 -4.95 14.25 18.11
C VAL A 373 -5.18 15.35 17.07
N ARG A 374 -4.13 16.10 16.71
CA ARG A 374 -4.23 17.16 15.68
C ARG A 374 -4.65 16.59 14.33
N THR A 375 -3.98 15.55 13.84
CA THR A 375 -4.35 14.92 12.56
C THR A 375 -5.79 14.42 12.59
N TYR A 376 -6.21 13.76 13.67
CA TYR A 376 -7.55 13.21 13.76
C TYR A 376 -8.62 14.30 13.72
N PHE A 377 -8.60 15.25 14.66
CA PHE A 377 -9.68 16.24 14.75
C PHE A 377 -9.67 17.25 13.60
N MET A 378 -8.54 17.46 12.92
CA MET A 378 -8.48 18.33 11.73
C MET A 378 -8.86 17.59 10.44
N ILE A 379 -8.19 16.48 10.14
CA ILE A 379 -8.30 15.85 8.82
C ILE A 379 -9.53 14.95 8.73
N GLN A 380 -9.89 14.22 9.78
CA GLN A 380 -10.99 13.25 9.71
C GLN A 380 -12.32 13.94 9.32
N GLN A 381 -12.61 15.09 9.95
CA GLN A 381 -13.84 15.85 9.68
C GLN A 381 -13.85 16.44 8.27
N LEU A 382 -12.69 16.85 7.77
CA LEU A 382 -12.55 17.40 6.43
C LEU A 382 -12.68 16.29 5.38
N ALA A 383 -11.93 15.20 5.53
CA ALA A 383 -11.96 14.04 4.65
C ALA A 383 -13.35 13.41 4.55
N ALA A 384 -14.08 13.28 5.67
CA ALA A 384 -15.45 12.76 5.65
C ALA A 384 -16.42 13.62 4.81
N ARG A 385 -16.07 14.88 4.53
CA ARG A 385 -16.88 15.79 3.72
C ARG A 385 -16.48 15.83 2.26
N TYR A 386 -15.20 15.75 1.92
CA TYR A 386 -14.74 15.89 0.52
C TYR A 386 -14.31 14.57 -0.14
N ALA A 387 -14.11 13.49 0.61
CA ALA A 387 -13.61 12.24 0.06
C ALA A 387 -14.51 11.75 -1.09
N LEU A 388 -13.90 11.40 -2.23
CA LEU A 388 -14.58 10.94 -3.43
C LEU A 388 -15.56 11.95 -4.06
N ARG A 389 -15.51 13.23 -3.67
CA ARG A 389 -16.25 14.32 -4.32
C ARG A 389 -15.39 14.97 -5.40
N PRO A 390 -16.00 15.43 -6.52
CA PRO A 390 -15.30 16.14 -7.59
C PRO A 390 -14.64 17.43 -7.13
#